data_AF-A0A521CLP7-F1
#
_entry.id   AF-A0A521CLP7-F1
#
_cell.length_a   1.000
_cell.length_b   1.000
_cell.length_c   1.000
_cell.angle_alpha   90.00
_cell.angle_beta   90.00
_cell.angle_gamma   90.00
#
_symmetry.space_group_name_H-M   'P 1'
#
loop_
_entity.id
_entity.type
_entity.pdbx_description
1 polymer ?
#
loop_
_entity_poly.entity_id
_entity_poly.type
_entity_poly.pdbx_seq_one_letter_code
_entity_poly.pdbx_strand_id
1 'polypeptide(L)'
;MEIPINHFDRSKPFYPLVMSYLLQYHGLKELAVRGVLGRRNITDTVFEKAFPELQEASSEEKGKIQNNLKTLLGPLDLKTSHGDRIKVEADQVAKEIKSNFNYLLPHVIRSTGSLIILAHENTKGKSYRDKGPLWEFLRHCRNAATHNGLFDFRGSEPKRLAQWKNLTITSDLQDHPLFKNDKGHGFLYPGDPIRLLWDIEQTYPDMSV
;
A
#
# COMPACT_ATOMS: atom_id res chain seq x y z
N MET A 1 -10.10 24.55 -5.09
CA MET A 1 -9.19 23.39 -5.19
C MET A 1 -10.09 22.18 -5.37
N GLU A 2 -9.97 21.47 -6.48
CA GLU A 2 -10.85 20.34 -6.80
C GLU A 2 -10.56 19.18 -5.84
N ILE A 3 -11.60 18.67 -5.16
CA ILE A 3 -11.44 17.54 -4.23
C ILE A 3 -11.30 16.27 -5.08
N PRO A 4 -10.24 15.48 -4.93
CA PRO A 4 -10.04 14.27 -5.72
C PRO A 4 -11.21 13.28 -5.54
N ILE A 5 -11.55 12.54 -6.60
CA ILE A 5 -12.70 11.60 -6.66
C ILE A 5 -12.65 10.44 -5.63
N ASN A 6 -11.51 10.26 -4.93
CA ASN A 6 -11.32 9.30 -3.85
C ASN A 6 -10.63 9.96 -2.64
N HIS A 7 -11.08 11.17 -2.28
CA HIS A 7 -10.57 11.86 -1.10
C HIS A 7 -10.98 11.12 0.18
N PHE A 8 -10.00 10.89 1.06
CA PHE A 8 -10.18 10.35 2.41
C PHE A 8 -10.01 11.47 3.42
N ASP A 9 -10.89 11.51 4.42
CA ASP A 9 -10.81 12.45 5.53
C ASP A 9 -9.58 12.14 6.39
N ARG A 10 -8.73 13.15 6.57
CA ARG A 10 -7.48 13.02 7.34
C ARG A 10 -7.70 12.76 8.83
N SER A 11 -8.90 13.06 9.33
CA SER A 11 -9.30 12.77 10.72
C SER A 11 -9.79 11.33 10.93
N LYS A 12 -9.95 10.57 9.85
CA LYS A 12 -10.51 9.21 9.87
C LYS A 12 -9.43 8.12 9.77
N PRO A 13 -9.73 6.90 10.23
CA PRO A 13 -8.72 5.85 10.40
C PRO A 13 -8.12 5.33 9.09
N PHE A 14 -8.77 5.53 7.94
CA PHE A 14 -8.32 4.97 6.67
C PHE A 14 -7.30 5.83 5.91
N TYR A 15 -7.34 7.16 6.04
CA TYR A 15 -6.40 8.05 5.36
C TYR A 15 -4.91 7.65 5.52
N PRO A 16 -4.37 7.48 6.75
CA PRO A 16 -2.96 7.12 6.89
C PRO A 16 -2.62 5.74 6.32
N LEU A 17 -3.56 4.80 6.33
CA LEU A 17 -3.38 3.46 5.78
C LEU A 17 -3.31 3.50 4.24
N VAL A 18 -4.24 4.23 3.61
CA VAL A 18 -4.28 4.42 2.16
C VAL A 18 -3.02 5.13 1.68
N MET A 19 -2.57 6.17 2.38
CA MET A 19 -1.31 6.85 2.04
C MET A 19 -0.10 5.91 2.14
N SER A 20 -0.03 5.11 3.21
CA SER A 20 1.05 4.11 3.37
C SER A 20 1.03 3.06 2.27
N TYR A 21 -0.16 2.61 1.87
CA TYR A 21 -0.35 1.66 0.78
C TYR A 21 0.08 2.24 -0.58
N LEU A 22 -0.30 3.49 -0.88
CA LEU A 22 0.12 4.18 -2.09
C LEU A 22 1.64 4.38 -2.14
N LEU A 23 2.27 4.73 -1.01
CA LEU A 23 3.73 4.85 -0.92
C LEU A 23 4.44 3.52 -1.24
N GLN A 24 3.90 2.39 -0.77
CA GLN A 24 4.46 1.06 -1.10
C GLN A 24 4.41 0.79 -2.62
N TYR A 25 3.27 1.07 -3.27
CA TYR A 25 3.12 0.86 -4.72
C TYR A 25 3.99 1.81 -5.54
N HIS A 26 4.11 3.07 -5.12
CA HIS A 26 5.02 4.02 -5.76
C HIS A 26 6.48 3.60 -5.59
N GLY A 27 6.87 3.16 -4.39
CA GLY A 27 8.21 2.62 -4.13
C GLY A 27 8.53 1.42 -5.01
N LEU A 28 7.59 0.47 -5.16
CA LEU A 28 7.75 -0.67 -6.07
C LEU A 28 7.97 -0.22 -7.52
N LYS A 29 7.12 0.69 -8.03
CA LYS A 29 7.24 1.19 -9.41
C LYS A 29 8.60 1.86 -9.63
N GLU A 30 9.03 2.68 -8.68
CA GLU A 30 10.33 3.36 -8.76
C GLU A 30 11.49 2.36 -8.73
N LEU A 31 11.45 1.35 -7.86
CA LEU A 31 12.47 0.29 -7.82
C LEU A 31 12.50 -0.54 -9.10
N ALA A 32 11.34 -0.86 -9.68
CA ALA A 32 11.26 -1.57 -10.96
C ALA A 32 11.89 -0.75 -12.09
N VAL A 33 11.54 0.55 -12.19
CA VAL A 33 12.13 1.46 -13.18
C VAL A 33 13.64 1.62 -12.97
N ARG A 34 14.09 1.78 -11.71
CA ARG A 34 15.50 1.85 -11.34
C ARG A 34 16.26 0.57 -11.71
N GLY A 35 15.63 -0.61 -11.60
CA GLY A 35 16.24 -1.87 -12.01
C GLY A 35 16.50 -1.92 -13.52
N VAL A 36 15.58 -1.38 -14.32
CA VAL A 36 15.68 -1.33 -15.79
C VAL A 36 16.65 -0.26 -16.26
N LEU A 37 16.48 0.99 -15.79
CA LEU A 37 17.23 2.16 -16.27
C LEU A 37 18.55 2.41 -15.51
N GLY A 38 18.76 1.73 -14.38
CA GLY A 38 19.88 1.99 -13.48
C GLY A 38 19.64 3.17 -12.54
N ARG A 39 20.69 3.55 -11.80
CA ARG A 39 20.65 4.65 -10.84
C ARG A 39 20.42 5.97 -11.56
N ARG A 40 19.37 6.70 -11.18
CA ARG A 40 19.21 8.10 -11.58
C ARG A 40 20.23 8.94 -10.82
N ASN A 41 21.21 9.49 -11.54
CA ASN A 41 22.11 10.47 -10.95
C ASN A 41 21.36 11.79 -10.83
N ILE A 42 21.20 12.29 -9.61
CA ILE A 42 20.87 13.70 -9.42
C ILE A 42 22.15 14.47 -9.73
N THR A 43 22.25 14.95 -10.96
CA THR A 43 23.28 15.90 -11.35
C THR A 43 22.94 17.28 -10.76
N ASP A 44 23.94 18.15 -10.63
CA ASP A 44 23.73 19.52 -10.16
C ASP A 44 22.70 20.26 -11.03
N THR A 45 22.61 19.94 -12.32
CA THR A 45 21.60 20.48 -13.24
C THR A 45 20.16 20.04 -12.91
N VAL A 46 19.95 18.81 -12.44
CA VAL A 46 18.62 18.34 -11.99
C VAL A 46 18.26 19.01 -10.66
N PHE A 47 19.26 19.19 -9.79
CA PHE A 47 19.11 19.86 -8.51
C PHE A 47 18.71 21.34 -8.69
N GLU A 48 19.44 22.09 -9.53
CA GLU A 48 19.16 23.50 -9.84
C GLU A 48 17.78 23.70 -10.50
N LYS A 49 17.33 22.73 -11.30
CA LYS A 49 15.99 22.78 -11.92
C LYS A 49 14.87 22.42 -10.96
N ALA A 50 15.11 21.49 -10.03
CA ALA A 50 14.10 21.05 -9.07
C ALA A 50 13.89 22.07 -7.95
N PHE A 51 14.90 22.89 -7.64
CA PHE A 51 14.86 23.90 -6.58
C PHE A 51 15.43 25.25 -7.09
N PRO A 52 14.71 25.97 -7.97
CA PRO A 52 15.16 27.25 -8.52
C PRO A 52 15.47 28.29 -7.44
N GLU A 53 14.72 28.28 -6.35
CA GLU A 53 14.88 29.15 -5.18
C GLU A 53 16.25 28.99 -4.49
N LEU A 54 16.94 27.88 -4.73
CA LEU A 54 18.26 27.64 -4.18
C LEU A 54 19.36 28.28 -5.01
N GLN A 55 19.10 28.83 -6.20
CA GLN A 55 20.14 29.47 -7.00
C GLN A 55 20.78 30.66 -6.26
N GLU A 56 19.98 31.40 -5.50
CA GLU A 56 20.41 32.54 -4.67
C GLU A 56 20.82 32.14 -3.24
N ALA A 57 20.64 30.88 -2.85
CA ALA A 57 21.03 30.40 -1.52
C ALA A 57 22.56 30.40 -1.34
N SER A 58 23.00 30.56 -0.09
CA SER A 58 24.42 30.52 0.25
C SER A 58 25.03 29.16 -0.06
N SER A 59 26.35 29.10 -0.28
CA SER A 59 27.07 27.84 -0.52
C SER A 59 26.88 26.83 0.62
N GLU A 60 26.72 27.32 1.86
CA GLU A 60 26.48 26.47 3.02
C GLU A 60 25.08 25.83 2.99
N GLU A 61 24.05 26.60 2.65
CA GLU A 61 22.67 26.10 2.50
C GLU A 61 22.56 25.09 1.35
N LYS A 62 23.17 25.40 0.20
CA LYS A 62 23.28 24.46 -0.94
C LYS A 62 23.93 23.14 -0.49
N GLY A 63 25.04 23.21 0.23
CA GLY A 63 25.73 22.03 0.76
C GLY A 63 24.88 21.20 1.74
N LYS A 64 24.15 21.86 2.65
CA LYS A 64 23.21 21.19 3.57
C LYS A 64 22.11 20.46 2.83
N ILE A 65 21.48 21.09 1.85
CA ILE A 65 20.38 20.49 1.08
C ILE A 65 20.89 19.32 0.23
N GLN A 66 22.05 19.48 -0.41
CA GLN A 66 22.70 18.40 -1.16
C GLN A 66 23.00 17.19 -0.26
N ASN A 67 23.47 17.41 0.97
CA ASN A 67 23.70 16.33 1.94
C ASN A 67 22.39 15.67 2.42
N ASN A 68 21.34 16.45 2.64
CA ASN A 68 20.02 15.92 3.01
C ASN A 68 19.44 15.06 1.89
N LEU A 69 19.56 15.49 0.64
CA LEU A 69 19.12 14.71 -0.52
C LEU A 69 19.97 13.46 -0.72
N LYS A 70 21.30 13.53 -0.52
CA LYS A 70 22.16 12.34 -0.51
C LYS A 70 21.72 11.34 0.58
N THR A 71 21.30 11.83 1.74
CA THR A 71 20.76 10.98 2.81
C THR A 71 19.42 10.35 2.40
N LEU A 72 18.50 11.14 1.82
CA LEU A 72 17.18 10.68 1.39
C LEU A 72 17.25 9.63 0.26
N LEU A 73 18.23 9.78 -0.63
CA LEU A 73 18.44 8.91 -1.81
C LEU A 73 19.45 7.80 -1.57
N GLY A 74 20.12 7.87 -0.42
CA GLY A 74 21.11 6.91 0.03
C GLY A 74 20.46 5.60 0.49
N PRO A 75 21.25 4.73 1.11
CA PRO A 75 20.76 3.45 1.61
C PRO A 75 19.72 3.65 2.70
N LEU A 76 18.69 2.79 2.75
CA LEU A 76 17.80 2.75 3.90
C LEU A 76 18.56 2.16 5.08
N ASP A 77 18.72 2.96 6.14
CA ASP A 77 19.49 2.59 7.31
C ASP A 77 18.58 2.29 8.50
N LEU A 78 18.15 1.03 8.62
CA LEU A 78 17.13 0.58 9.56
C LEU A 78 17.75 0.21 10.91
N LYS A 79 17.24 0.82 11.97
CA LYS A 79 17.60 0.45 13.34
C LYS A 79 16.94 -0.89 13.71
N THR A 80 17.69 -1.71 14.43
CA THR A 80 17.21 -2.95 15.05
C THR A 80 17.41 -2.86 16.56
N SER A 81 16.54 -3.51 17.33
CA SER A 81 16.75 -3.71 18.78
C SER A 81 17.77 -4.81 19.08
N HIS A 82 18.16 -5.58 18.07
CA HIS A 82 19.09 -6.71 18.19
C HIS A 82 20.19 -6.57 17.12
N GLY A 83 21.39 -6.18 17.54
CA GLY A 83 22.59 -6.15 16.70
C GLY A 83 22.76 -4.88 15.87
N ASP A 84 23.50 -5.02 14.77
CA ASP A 84 23.87 -3.92 13.89
C ASP A 84 22.72 -3.47 12.99
N ARG A 85 22.78 -2.20 12.59
CA ARG A 85 21.80 -1.60 11.70
C ARG A 85 21.76 -2.31 10.34
N ILE A 86 20.56 -2.47 9.80
CA ILE A 86 20.36 -3.08 8.48
C ILE A 86 20.43 -1.97 7.44
N LYS A 87 21.48 -2.00 6.62
CA LYS A 87 21.62 -1.10 5.47
C LYS A 87 21.08 -1.78 4.22
N VAL A 88 20.08 -1.16 3.59
CA VAL A 88 19.45 -1.66 2.37
C VAL A 88 19.77 -0.72 1.21
N GLU A 89 20.59 -1.20 0.29
CA GLU A 89 20.95 -0.48 -0.93
C GLU A 89 19.82 -0.57 -1.95
N ALA A 90 19.18 0.56 -2.26
CA ALA A 90 18.06 0.59 -3.21
C ALA A 90 18.43 0.05 -4.61
N ASP A 91 19.68 0.23 -5.04
CA ASP A 91 20.18 -0.34 -6.30
C ASP A 91 20.25 -1.87 -6.28
N GLN A 92 20.59 -2.45 -5.13
CA GLN A 92 20.62 -3.90 -4.97
C GLN A 92 19.20 -4.47 -5.02
N VAL A 93 18.27 -3.86 -4.27
CA VAL A 93 16.85 -4.27 -4.29
C VAL A 93 16.26 -4.12 -5.70
N ALA A 94 16.58 -3.05 -6.41
CA ALA A 94 16.12 -2.84 -7.78
C ALA A 94 16.65 -3.92 -8.75
N LYS A 95 17.91 -4.35 -8.61
CA LYS A 95 18.48 -5.46 -9.38
C LYS A 95 17.79 -6.79 -9.07
N GLU A 96 17.48 -7.05 -7.80
CA GLU A 96 16.73 -8.23 -7.38
C GLU A 96 15.32 -8.25 -8.00
N ILE A 97 14.60 -7.13 -7.92
CA ILE A 97 13.26 -6.99 -8.52
C ILE A 97 13.31 -7.26 -10.02
N LYS A 98 14.28 -6.69 -10.74
CA LYS A 98 14.44 -6.93 -12.18
C LYS A 98 14.74 -8.39 -12.49
N SER A 99 15.68 -8.99 -11.76
CA SER A 99 16.19 -10.33 -12.06
C SER A 99 15.19 -11.43 -11.67
N ASN A 100 14.38 -11.18 -10.65
CA ASN A 100 13.47 -12.15 -10.04
C ASN A 100 12.00 -11.72 -10.11
N PHE A 101 11.63 -10.84 -11.05
CA PHE A 101 10.31 -10.21 -11.11
C PHE A 101 9.16 -11.21 -11.08
N ASN A 102 9.23 -12.27 -11.89
CA ASN A 102 8.16 -13.28 -11.98
C ASN A 102 7.96 -14.03 -10.66
N TYR A 103 9.04 -14.24 -9.90
CA TYR A 103 8.97 -14.83 -8.57
C TYR A 103 8.41 -13.83 -7.55
N LEU A 104 8.89 -12.59 -7.55
CA LEU A 104 8.55 -11.59 -6.52
C LEU A 104 7.16 -10.97 -6.68
N LEU A 105 6.71 -10.75 -7.92
CA LEU A 105 5.45 -10.04 -8.20
C LEU A 105 4.23 -10.67 -7.48
N PRO A 106 4.01 -12.00 -7.50
CA PRO A 106 2.93 -12.61 -6.74
C PRO A 106 2.98 -12.37 -5.23
N HIS A 107 4.17 -12.20 -4.65
CA HIS A 107 4.31 -11.87 -3.22
C HIS A 107 3.99 -10.40 -2.94
N VAL A 108 4.39 -9.50 -3.85
CA VAL A 108 4.06 -8.07 -3.75
C VAL A 108 2.56 -7.83 -3.95
N ILE A 109 1.92 -8.54 -4.88
CA ILE A 109 0.46 -8.47 -5.01
C ILE A 109 -0.21 -8.94 -3.71
N ARG A 110 0.25 -10.05 -3.12
CA ARG A 110 -0.27 -10.53 -1.83
C ARG A 110 -0.05 -9.56 -0.68
N SER A 111 1.05 -8.81 -0.64
CA SER A 111 1.30 -7.82 0.41
C SER A 111 0.30 -6.66 0.40
N THR A 112 -0.45 -6.48 -0.69
CA THR A 112 -1.64 -5.60 -0.76
C THR A 112 -2.68 -5.90 0.30
N GLY A 113 -2.78 -7.17 0.73
CA GLY A 113 -3.64 -7.58 1.82
C GLY A 113 -3.39 -6.82 3.12
N SER A 114 -2.19 -6.26 3.32
CA SER A 114 -1.86 -5.45 4.49
C SER A 114 -2.79 -4.26 4.70
N LEU A 115 -3.23 -3.57 3.63
CA LEU A 115 -4.19 -2.46 3.74
C LEU A 115 -5.53 -2.95 4.31
N ILE A 116 -6.05 -4.05 3.79
CA ILE A 116 -7.31 -4.65 4.23
C ILE A 116 -7.21 -5.12 5.68
N ILE A 117 -6.09 -5.77 6.02
CA ILE A 117 -5.80 -6.22 7.39
C ILE A 117 -5.80 -5.03 8.34
N LEU A 118 -4.97 -4.03 8.10
CA LEU A 118 -4.85 -2.87 8.99
C LEU A 118 -6.17 -2.08 9.11
N ALA A 119 -6.91 -1.93 8.01
CA ALA A 119 -8.19 -1.25 8.03
C ALA A 119 -9.23 -2.00 8.89
N HIS A 120 -9.28 -3.33 8.77
CA HIS A 120 -10.12 -4.15 9.64
C HIS A 120 -9.70 -4.04 11.10
N GLU A 121 -8.40 -4.13 11.39
CA GLU A 121 -7.89 -4.12 12.75
C GLU A 121 -8.06 -2.75 13.44
N ASN A 122 -7.92 -1.65 12.70
CA ASN A 122 -8.15 -0.29 13.24
C ASN A 122 -9.63 -0.01 13.57
N THR A 123 -10.54 -0.73 12.93
CA THR A 123 -11.99 -0.50 13.06
C THR A 123 -12.69 -1.59 13.88
N LYS A 124 -12.00 -2.67 14.25
CA LYS A 124 -12.59 -3.77 15.04
C LYS A 124 -12.98 -3.26 16.44
N GLY A 125 -14.21 -3.56 16.85
CA GLY A 125 -14.74 -3.16 18.16
C GLY A 125 -15.13 -1.69 18.29
N LYS A 126 -15.08 -0.90 17.21
CA LYS A 126 -15.57 0.48 17.21
C LYS A 126 -17.10 0.50 17.11
N SER A 127 -17.74 1.46 17.77
CA SER A 127 -19.21 1.56 17.88
C SER A 127 -19.91 1.81 16.54
N TYR A 128 -19.26 2.52 15.62
CA TYR A 128 -19.77 2.78 14.27
C TYR A 128 -19.76 1.53 13.36
N ARG A 129 -19.11 0.44 13.79
CA ARG A 129 -18.98 -0.77 12.99
C ARG A 129 -20.12 -1.73 13.30
N ASP A 130 -21.03 -1.88 12.34
CA ASP A 130 -22.14 -2.84 12.42
C ASP A 130 -21.76 -4.24 11.86
N LYS A 131 -22.78 -5.08 11.64
CA LYS A 131 -22.67 -6.42 11.02
C LYS A 131 -23.24 -6.44 9.59
N GLY A 132 -23.25 -5.28 8.94
CA GLY A 132 -23.78 -5.05 7.61
C GLY A 132 -22.85 -5.55 6.48
N PRO A 133 -23.34 -5.54 5.23
CA PRO A 133 -22.67 -6.20 4.12
C PRO A 133 -21.24 -5.73 3.83
N LEU A 134 -20.96 -4.42 3.93
CA LEU A 134 -19.62 -3.88 3.66
C LEU A 134 -18.59 -4.33 4.70
N TRP A 135 -18.97 -4.34 5.99
CA TRP A 135 -18.08 -4.76 7.06
C TRP A 135 -17.83 -6.27 7.05
N GLU A 136 -18.86 -7.07 6.70
CA GLU A 136 -18.69 -8.52 6.49
C GLU A 136 -17.84 -8.80 5.24
N PHE A 137 -17.99 -8.02 4.16
CA PHE A 137 -17.12 -8.09 2.98
C PHE A 137 -15.66 -7.80 3.35
N LEU A 138 -15.39 -6.69 4.05
CA LEU A 138 -14.06 -6.34 4.53
C LEU A 138 -13.48 -7.43 5.45
N ARG A 139 -14.30 -8.03 6.33
CA ARG A 139 -13.89 -9.11 7.22
C ARG A 139 -13.43 -10.35 6.43
N HIS A 140 -14.19 -10.79 5.44
CA HIS A 140 -13.81 -11.96 4.65
C HIS A 140 -12.58 -11.69 3.78
N CYS A 141 -12.45 -10.48 3.20
CA CYS A 141 -11.23 -10.07 2.53
C CYS A 141 -10.01 -10.06 3.48
N ARG A 142 -10.19 -9.58 4.72
CA ARG A 142 -9.13 -9.63 5.74
C ARG A 142 -8.74 -11.06 6.07
N ASN A 143 -9.72 -11.95 6.26
CA ASN A 143 -9.44 -13.37 6.52
C ASN A 143 -8.61 -13.95 5.37
N ALA A 144 -9.04 -13.74 4.13
CA ALA A 144 -8.29 -14.21 2.97
C ALA A 144 -6.86 -13.67 2.91
N ALA A 145 -6.68 -12.37 3.19
CA ALA A 145 -5.36 -11.75 3.27
C ALA A 145 -4.44 -12.40 4.34
N THR A 146 -5.00 -12.84 5.47
CA THR A 146 -4.25 -13.57 6.51
C THR A 146 -4.06 -15.06 6.25
N HIS A 147 -4.77 -15.63 5.27
CA HIS A 147 -4.71 -17.04 4.88
C HIS A 147 -4.04 -17.21 3.51
N ASN A 148 -2.78 -16.77 3.41
CA ASN A 148 -1.96 -16.84 2.18
C ASN A 148 -2.58 -16.14 0.95
N GLY A 149 -3.52 -15.21 1.16
CA GLY A 149 -4.21 -14.52 0.08
C GLY A 149 -5.30 -15.36 -0.59
N LEU A 150 -5.80 -16.41 0.07
CA LEU A 150 -6.88 -17.27 -0.41
C LEU A 150 -8.06 -17.18 0.55
N PHE A 151 -9.29 -17.21 0.04
CA PHE A 151 -10.46 -17.29 0.90
C PHE A 151 -10.48 -18.60 1.69
N ASP A 152 -10.61 -18.48 3.02
CA ASP A 152 -10.73 -19.60 3.96
C ASP A 152 -12.06 -19.46 4.72
N PHE A 153 -13.02 -20.32 4.43
CA PHE A 153 -14.33 -20.36 5.07
C PHE A 153 -14.42 -21.57 6.02
N ARG A 154 -14.92 -21.34 7.24
CA ARG A 154 -15.06 -22.39 8.25
C ARG A 154 -16.53 -22.68 8.57
N GLY A 155 -16.89 -23.95 8.55
CA GLY A 155 -18.25 -24.40 8.82
C GLY A 155 -19.22 -23.83 7.80
N SER A 156 -20.22 -23.07 8.27
CA SER A 156 -21.26 -22.47 7.42
C SER A 156 -20.97 -21.00 7.07
N GLU A 157 -19.71 -20.61 6.91
CA GLU A 157 -19.36 -19.26 6.46
C GLU A 157 -19.48 -19.10 4.93
N PRO A 158 -19.83 -17.89 4.43
CA PRO A 158 -20.27 -16.69 5.16
C PRO A 158 -21.64 -16.85 5.87
N LYS A 159 -21.73 -16.47 7.15
CA LYS A 159 -23.00 -16.54 7.92
C LYS A 159 -23.92 -15.34 7.70
N ARG A 160 -23.40 -14.27 7.09
CA ARG A 160 -24.10 -13.02 6.80
C ARG A 160 -23.77 -12.62 5.37
N LEU A 161 -24.65 -11.81 4.78
CA LEU A 161 -24.38 -11.22 3.48
C LEU A 161 -23.06 -10.44 3.54
N ALA A 162 -22.11 -10.80 2.68
CA ALA A 162 -20.84 -10.13 2.51
C ALA A 162 -20.79 -9.62 1.07
N GLN A 163 -21.19 -8.36 0.88
CA GLN A 163 -21.39 -7.79 -0.45
C GLN A 163 -20.85 -6.37 -0.52
N TRP A 164 -20.19 -6.06 -1.64
CA TRP A 164 -19.75 -4.72 -2.01
C TRP A 164 -20.02 -4.51 -3.50
N LYS A 165 -20.92 -3.57 -3.83
CA LYS A 165 -21.41 -3.34 -5.19
C LYS A 165 -21.93 -4.65 -5.82
N ASN A 166 -21.42 -5.02 -6.99
CA ASN A 166 -21.75 -6.24 -7.72
C ASN A 166 -20.90 -7.45 -7.30
N LEU A 167 -20.02 -7.32 -6.31
CA LEU A 167 -19.21 -8.42 -5.77
C LEU A 167 -19.85 -8.98 -4.51
N THR A 168 -20.12 -10.28 -4.52
CA THR A 168 -20.63 -11.02 -3.36
C THR A 168 -19.64 -12.13 -3.00
N ILE A 169 -19.30 -12.22 -1.72
CA ILE A 169 -18.49 -13.32 -1.21
C ILE A 169 -19.43 -14.45 -0.80
N THR A 170 -19.27 -15.61 -1.44
CA THR A 170 -20.00 -16.85 -1.14
C THR A 170 -19.02 -17.96 -0.78
N SER A 171 -19.52 -19.07 -0.22
CA SER A 171 -18.72 -20.26 0.10
C SER A 171 -18.02 -20.86 -1.11
N ASP A 172 -18.52 -20.63 -2.33
CA ASP A 172 -17.94 -21.12 -3.58
C ASP A 172 -16.57 -20.49 -3.90
N LEU A 173 -16.21 -19.42 -3.18
CA LEU A 173 -14.88 -18.82 -3.27
C LEU A 173 -13.83 -19.56 -2.44
N GLN A 174 -14.13 -20.68 -1.77
CA GLN A 174 -13.13 -21.42 -0.98
C GLN A 174 -11.85 -21.66 -1.80
N ASP A 175 -10.70 -21.38 -1.21
CA ASP A 175 -9.36 -21.46 -1.81
C ASP A 175 -9.14 -20.55 -3.04
N HIS A 176 -10.12 -19.72 -3.40
CA HIS A 176 -10.00 -18.76 -4.49
C HIS A 176 -9.08 -17.59 -4.09
N PRO A 177 -8.19 -17.11 -4.98
CA PRO A 177 -7.32 -15.97 -4.68
C PRO A 177 -8.10 -14.68 -4.42
N LEU A 178 -7.71 -13.98 -3.36
CA LEU A 178 -8.26 -12.66 -3.02
C LEU A 178 -7.93 -11.63 -4.09
N PHE A 179 -6.70 -11.62 -4.60
CA PHE A 179 -6.27 -10.67 -5.62
C PHE A 179 -6.06 -11.35 -6.97
N LYS A 180 -6.41 -10.62 -8.02
CA LYS A 180 -6.16 -11.02 -9.41
C LYS A 180 -4.68 -11.06 -9.72
N ASN A 181 -4.25 -12.13 -10.36
CA ASN A 181 -2.94 -12.21 -11.00
C ASN A 181 -2.93 -11.50 -12.38
N ASP A 182 -1.79 -11.56 -13.05
CA ASP A 182 -1.57 -11.06 -14.41
C ASP A 182 -2.51 -11.68 -15.46
N LYS A 183 -2.98 -12.91 -15.23
CA LYS A 183 -3.95 -13.62 -16.06
C LYS A 183 -5.41 -13.32 -15.71
N GLY A 184 -5.66 -12.44 -14.76
CA GLY A 184 -7.00 -12.04 -14.32
C GLY A 184 -7.70 -13.03 -13.39
N HIS A 185 -7.03 -14.11 -12.97
CA HIS A 185 -7.57 -15.06 -12.00
C HIS A 185 -7.41 -14.53 -10.58
N GLY A 186 -8.53 -14.36 -9.87
CA GLY A 186 -8.62 -13.78 -8.53
C GLY A 186 -9.82 -12.85 -8.40
N PHE A 187 -10.11 -12.40 -7.18
CA PHE A 187 -11.37 -11.72 -6.88
C PHE A 187 -11.28 -10.20 -7.08
N LEU A 188 -10.33 -9.55 -6.39
CA LEU A 188 -10.12 -8.10 -6.38
C LEU A 188 -8.91 -7.67 -7.22
N TYR A 189 -8.98 -6.48 -7.80
CA TYR A 189 -7.82 -5.76 -8.31
C TYR A 189 -7.09 -5.02 -7.18
N PRO A 190 -5.79 -4.69 -7.34
CA PRO A 190 -5.04 -3.90 -6.36
C PRO A 190 -5.63 -2.52 -6.00
N GLY A 191 -6.49 -1.95 -6.84
CA GLY A 191 -7.18 -0.68 -6.55
C GLY A 191 -8.45 -0.83 -5.73
N ASP A 192 -9.06 -2.01 -5.74
CA ASP A 192 -10.35 -2.27 -5.06
C ASP A 192 -10.30 -2.06 -3.55
N PRO A 193 -9.22 -2.41 -2.81
CA PRO A 193 -9.12 -2.11 -1.40
C PRO A 193 -9.28 -0.62 -1.09
N ILE A 194 -8.66 0.26 -1.88
CA ILE A 194 -8.83 1.72 -1.70
C ILE A 194 -10.30 2.09 -1.90
N ARG A 195 -10.93 1.59 -2.97
CA ARG A 195 -12.32 1.98 -3.25
C ARG A 195 -13.30 1.42 -2.22
N LEU A 196 -13.09 0.20 -1.74
CA LEU A 196 -13.87 -0.40 -0.67
C LEU A 196 -13.80 0.46 0.61
N LEU A 197 -12.60 0.84 1.03
CA LEU A 197 -12.42 1.67 2.23
C LEU A 197 -13.05 3.06 2.06
N TRP A 198 -12.97 3.63 0.86
CA TRP A 198 -13.65 4.89 0.56
C TRP A 198 -15.17 4.74 0.67
N ASP A 199 -15.77 3.71 0.07
CA ASP A 199 -17.22 3.47 0.12
C ASP A 199 -17.68 3.20 1.57
N ILE A 200 -16.87 2.53 2.40
CA ILE A 200 -17.13 2.39 3.84
C ILE A 200 -17.12 3.76 4.52
N GLU A 201 -16.10 4.58 4.29
CA GLU A 201 -15.99 5.91 4.92
C GLU A 201 -17.15 6.84 4.56
N GLN A 202 -17.67 6.74 3.33
CA GLN A 202 -18.87 7.48 2.91
C GLN A 202 -20.15 6.93 3.54
N THR A 203 -20.23 5.62 3.77
CA THR A 203 -21.40 4.98 4.37
C THR A 203 -21.49 5.24 5.88
N TYR A 204 -20.33 5.38 6.55
CA TYR A 204 -20.22 5.60 7.99
C TYR A 204 -19.56 6.96 8.26
N PRO A 205 -20.30 8.08 8.15
CA PRO A 205 -19.74 9.42 8.24
C PRO A 205 -19.20 9.76 9.63
N ASP A 206 -19.70 9.09 10.68
CA ASP A 206 -19.34 9.22 12.09
C ASP A 206 -18.07 8.45 12.50
N MET A 207 -17.40 7.79 11.55
CA MET A 207 -16.13 7.11 11.79
C MET A 207 -15.08 8.03 12.39
N SER A 208 -14.38 7.52 13.40
CA SER A 208 -13.29 8.19 14.11
C SER A 208 -12.18 7.22 14.54
N VAL A 209 -11.00 7.78 14.85
CA VAL A 209 -9.79 7.03 15.27
C VAL A 209 -9.91 6.46 16.67
#